data_AF-A0A928VEA4-F1
#
_entry.id   AF-A0A928VEA4-F1
#
_cell.length_a   1.000
_cell.length_b   1.000
_cell.length_c   1.000
_cell.angle_alpha   90.00
_cell.angle_beta   90.00
_cell.angle_gamma   90.00
#
_symmetry.space_group_name_H-M   'P 1'
#
loop_
_entity.id
_entity.type
_entity.pdbx_description
1 polymer ?
#
loop_
_entity_poly.entity_id
_entity_poly.type
_entity_poly.pdbx_seq_one_letter_code
_entity_poly.pdbx_strand_id
1 'polypeptide(L)'
;MSHFSTLRSKITDGELLKASLRDLGFTVETNTEVRGMGCQRVHADIVAVLDGSYDIGWVHNEDGTYSIVADLWGVARKHNLAELMTSVNQKYAVQQTLSAVAKRPGLQNANVQVKVRG
;
A
#
# COMPACT_ATOMS: atom_id res chain seq x y z
N MET A 1 -4.23 -22.63 14.83
CA MET A 1 -4.43 -21.18 15.04
C MET A 1 -3.98 -20.47 13.79
N SER A 2 -4.73 -19.47 13.31
CA SER A 2 -4.31 -18.64 12.17
C SER A 2 -3.29 -17.62 12.64
N HIS A 3 -2.15 -17.49 11.94
CA HIS A 3 -1.13 -16.47 12.23
C HIS A 3 -1.41 -15.14 11.53
N PHE A 4 -2.51 -15.06 10.79
CA PHE A 4 -2.92 -13.82 10.16
C PHE A 4 -3.18 -12.75 11.21
N SER A 5 -2.56 -11.60 11.01
CA SER A 5 -2.82 -10.40 11.78
C SER A 5 -3.50 -9.37 10.89
N THR A 6 -4.43 -8.62 11.49
CA THR A 6 -5.10 -7.52 10.83
C THR A 6 -4.64 -6.22 11.48
N LEU A 7 -4.13 -5.29 10.68
CA LEU A 7 -3.66 -3.97 11.11
C LEU A 7 -4.49 -2.88 10.44
N ARG A 8 -5.00 -1.94 11.21
CA ARG A 8 -5.76 -0.80 10.68
C ARG A 8 -4.81 0.17 9.97
N SER A 9 -5.12 0.56 8.73
CA SER A 9 -4.37 1.57 8.00
C SER A 9 -5.17 2.88 7.87
N LYS A 10 -4.51 3.95 7.41
CA LYS A 10 -5.17 5.22 7.03
C LYS A 10 -5.45 5.32 5.53
N ILE A 11 -5.30 4.21 4.81
CA ILE A 11 -5.56 4.15 3.37
C ILE A 11 -7.06 4.15 3.18
N THR A 12 -7.55 4.97 2.25
CA THR A 12 -8.97 5.16 1.93
C THR A 12 -9.23 5.06 0.43
N ASP A 13 -8.21 5.23 -0.40
CA ASP A 13 -8.31 5.18 -1.86
C ASP A 13 -7.61 3.93 -2.38
N GLY A 14 -8.41 2.99 -2.88
CA GLY A 14 -7.90 1.72 -3.43
C GLY A 14 -7.14 1.89 -4.73
N GLU A 15 -7.47 2.88 -5.57
CA GLU A 15 -6.74 3.11 -6.82
C GLU A 15 -5.35 3.67 -6.55
N LEU A 16 -5.23 4.62 -5.62
CA LEU A 16 -3.93 5.14 -5.18
C LEU A 16 -3.10 4.06 -4.49
N LEU A 17 -3.72 3.18 -3.70
CA LEU A 17 -3.01 2.04 -3.12
C LEU A 17 -2.44 1.13 -4.22
N LYS A 18 -3.26 0.73 -5.20
CA LYS A 18 -2.81 -0.11 -6.33
C LYS A 18 -1.68 0.55 -7.11
N ALA A 19 -1.77 1.85 -7.38
CA ALA A 19 -0.73 2.61 -8.05
C ALA A 19 0.56 2.68 -7.21
N SER A 20 0.44 2.89 -5.90
CA SER A 20 1.59 2.94 -4.98
C SER A 20 2.32 1.60 -4.91
N LEU A 21 1.58 0.49 -4.86
CA LEU A 21 2.15 -0.85 -4.84
C LEU A 21 2.87 -1.18 -6.15
N ARG A 22 2.28 -0.85 -7.31
CA ARG A 22 2.93 -1.05 -8.61
C ARG A 22 4.19 -0.20 -8.78
N ASP A 23 4.16 1.05 -8.31
CA ASP A 23 5.34 1.93 -8.33
C ASP A 23 6.48 1.40 -7.45
N LEU A 24 6.16 0.65 -6.39
CA LEU A 24 7.13 -0.04 -5.55
C LEU A 24 7.63 -1.37 -6.15
N GLY A 25 7.10 -1.76 -7.33
CA GLY A 25 7.49 -2.96 -8.06
C GLY A 25 6.68 -4.21 -7.69
N PHE A 26 5.60 -4.08 -6.90
CA PHE A 26 4.77 -5.24 -6.55
C PHE A 26 3.79 -5.59 -7.67
N THR A 27 3.55 -6.89 -7.83
CA THR A 27 2.40 -7.38 -8.60
C THR A 27 1.16 -7.22 -7.74
N VAL A 28 0.11 -6.63 -8.31
CA VAL A 28 -1.13 -6.31 -7.58
C VAL A 28 -2.30 -7.06 -8.20
N GLU A 29 -2.94 -7.89 -7.38
CA GLU A 29 -4.18 -8.58 -7.69
C GLU A 29 -5.34 -7.98 -6.88
N THR A 30 -6.57 -8.23 -7.32
CA THR A 30 -7.78 -7.68 -6.69
C THR A 30 -8.82 -8.77 -6.47
N ASN A 31 -9.56 -8.69 -5.37
CA ASN A 31 -10.60 -9.65 -4.96
C ASN A 31 -10.09 -11.09 -4.97
N THR A 32 -8.92 -11.30 -4.37
CA THR A 32 -8.22 -12.60 -4.34
C THR A 32 -7.85 -12.99 -2.92
N GLU A 33 -7.13 -14.09 -2.78
CA GLU A 33 -6.71 -14.63 -1.49
C GLU A 33 -5.24 -14.28 -1.20
N VAL A 34 -4.98 -13.76 -0.01
CA VAL A 34 -3.63 -13.57 0.55
C VAL A 34 -3.08 -14.92 0.97
N ARG A 35 -1.91 -15.31 0.45
CA ARG A 35 -1.23 -16.54 0.85
C ARG A 35 -0.50 -16.35 2.18
N GLY A 36 -0.63 -17.32 3.09
CA GLY A 36 0.03 -17.37 4.39
C GLY A 36 0.65 -18.74 4.71
N MET A 37 1.20 -18.89 5.92
CA MET A 37 1.86 -20.12 6.35
C MET A 37 0.89 -21.30 6.38
N GLY A 38 1.37 -22.50 6.01
CA GLY A 38 0.59 -23.73 6.13
C GLY A 38 -0.62 -23.78 5.18
N CYS A 39 -0.49 -23.20 3.98
CA CYS A 39 -1.56 -23.11 2.98
C CYS A 39 -2.78 -22.31 3.45
N GLN A 40 -2.63 -21.48 4.49
CA GLN A 40 -3.70 -20.58 4.92
C GLN A 40 -3.90 -19.49 3.89
N ARG A 41 -5.17 -19.13 3.69
CA ARG A 41 -5.61 -18.14 2.73
C ARG A 41 -6.68 -17.26 3.34
N VAL A 42 -6.58 -15.96 3.12
CA VAL A 42 -7.56 -14.99 3.61
C VAL A 42 -7.95 -14.06 2.46
N HIS A 43 -9.24 -13.85 2.27
CA HIS A 43 -9.73 -12.96 1.23
C HIS A 43 -9.32 -11.50 1.49
N ALA A 44 -8.95 -10.79 0.42
CA ALA A 44 -8.68 -9.37 0.45
C ALA A 44 -9.07 -8.70 -0.89
N ASP A 45 -9.53 -7.45 -0.79
CA ASP A 45 -9.94 -6.65 -1.93
C ASP A 45 -8.76 -6.27 -2.83
N ILE A 46 -7.58 -6.03 -2.23
CA ILE A 46 -6.34 -5.74 -2.94
C ILE A 46 -5.24 -6.61 -2.34
N VAL A 47 -4.45 -7.28 -3.17
CA VAL A 47 -3.34 -8.15 -2.74
C VAL A 47 -2.06 -7.75 -3.46
N ALA A 48 -1.02 -7.45 -2.68
CA ALA A 48 0.35 -7.34 -3.17
C ALA A 48 1.01 -8.71 -3.08
N VAL A 49 1.32 -9.26 -4.25
CA VAL A 49 2.01 -10.55 -4.37
C VAL A 49 3.49 -10.32 -4.08
N LEU A 50 4.00 -10.98 -3.05
CA LEU A 50 5.43 -10.94 -2.73
C LEU A 50 6.13 -12.19 -3.29
N ASP A 51 7.44 -12.10 -3.43
CA ASP A 51 8.25 -13.26 -3.77
C ASP A 51 8.16 -14.33 -2.69
N GLY A 52 7.82 -15.54 -3.12
CA GLY A 52 7.68 -16.73 -2.28
C GLY A 52 6.22 -17.15 -2.10
N SER A 53 5.85 -17.44 -0.84
CA SER A 53 4.59 -18.09 -0.47
C SER A 53 3.74 -17.25 0.48
N TYR A 54 4.06 -15.96 0.59
CA TYR A 54 3.42 -15.02 1.50
C TYR A 54 3.03 -13.77 0.73
N ASP A 55 1.83 -13.27 0.95
CA ASP A 55 1.35 -12.03 0.34
C ASP A 55 0.90 -11.05 1.43
N ILE A 56 0.61 -9.82 1.02
CA ILE A 56 -0.03 -8.82 1.87
C ILE A 56 -1.31 -8.37 1.21
N GLY A 57 -2.42 -8.43 1.95
CA GLY A 57 -3.71 -7.95 1.49
C GLY A 57 -4.18 -6.70 2.20
N TRP A 58 -5.14 -6.04 1.57
CA TRP A 58 -5.92 -4.95 2.11
C TRP A 58 -7.40 -5.27 1.94
N VAL A 59 -8.13 -5.22 3.05
CA VAL A 59 -9.58 -5.41 3.11
C VAL A 59 -10.25 -4.06 3.30
N HIS A 60 -11.22 -3.74 2.46
CA HIS A 60 -12.02 -2.54 2.58
C HIS A 60 -12.99 -2.68 3.77
N ASN A 61 -12.90 -1.75 4.71
CA ASN A 61 -13.75 -1.70 5.88
C ASN A 61 -15.01 -0.85 5.59
N GLU A 62 -16.06 -1.04 6.39
CA GLU A 62 -17.31 -0.28 6.28
C GLU A 62 -17.13 1.23 6.56
N ASP A 63 -16.06 1.62 7.26
CA ASP A 63 -15.72 3.02 7.55
C ASP A 63 -15.00 3.74 6.39
N GLY A 64 -14.81 3.05 5.26
CA GLY A 64 -14.14 3.58 4.07
C GLY A 64 -12.62 3.54 4.14
N THR A 65 -12.03 2.93 5.18
CA THR A 65 -10.59 2.68 5.29
C THR A 65 -10.24 1.26 4.86
N TYR A 66 -8.97 1.00 4.58
CA TYR A 66 -8.47 -0.35 4.36
C TYR A 66 -7.74 -0.90 5.58
N SER A 67 -8.01 -2.15 5.94
CA SER A 67 -7.25 -2.92 6.91
C SER A 67 -6.24 -3.81 6.20
N ILE A 68 -4.98 -3.80 6.64
CA ILE A 68 -3.96 -4.72 6.15
C ILE A 68 -4.20 -6.08 6.77
N VAL A 69 -4.18 -7.15 5.96
CA VAL A 69 -4.28 -8.54 6.39
C VAL A 69 -3.12 -9.34 5.80
N ALA A 70 -2.31 -9.93 6.66
CA ALA A 70 -1.18 -10.74 6.24
C ALA A 70 -0.72 -11.70 7.34
N ASP A 71 -0.02 -12.75 6.95
CA ASP A 71 0.79 -13.55 7.87
C ASP A 71 2.10 -12.81 8.16
N LEU A 72 2.06 -11.94 9.18
CA LEU A 72 3.21 -11.09 9.53
C LEU A 72 4.44 -11.92 9.90
N TRP A 73 4.23 -13.08 10.52
CA TRP A 73 5.33 -13.94 10.94
C TRP A 73 6.00 -14.57 9.73
N GLY A 74 5.21 -15.08 8.77
CA GLY A 74 5.69 -15.61 7.50
C GLY A 74 6.41 -14.57 6.64
N VAL A 75 5.81 -13.40 6.48
CA VAL A 75 6.40 -12.27 5.73
C VAL A 75 7.73 -11.84 6.35
N ALA A 76 7.79 -11.70 7.68
CA ALA A 76 9.00 -11.28 8.40
C ALA A 76 10.21 -12.23 8.24
N ARG A 77 10.02 -13.48 7.79
CA ARG A 77 11.12 -14.43 7.56
C ARG A 77 11.94 -14.10 6.31
N LYS A 78 11.33 -13.45 5.32
CA LYS A 78 11.97 -13.12 4.03
C LYS A 78 12.01 -11.63 3.73
N HIS A 79 11.10 -10.86 4.32
CA HIS A 79 10.90 -9.45 4.03
C HIS A 79 10.89 -8.65 5.33
N ASN A 80 11.46 -7.45 5.31
CA ASN A 80 11.33 -6.52 6.43
C ASN A 80 9.95 -5.85 6.37
N LEU A 81 9.00 -6.42 7.12
CA LEU A 81 7.61 -5.95 7.16
C LEU A 81 7.51 -4.47 7.53
N ALA A 82 8.32 -3.99 8.47
CA ALA A 82 8.28 -2.60 8.91
C ALA A 82 8.73 -1.63 7.80
N GLU A 83 9.79 -1.97 7.08
CA GLU A 83 10.26 -1.20 5.92
C GLU A 83 9.25 -1.23 4.77
N LEU A 84 8.65 -2.39 4.50
CA LEU A 84 7.66 -2.54 3.44
C LEU A 84 6.41 -1.69 3.75
N MET A 85 5.89 -1.77 4.98
CA MET A 85 4.76 -0.93 5.41
C MET A 85 5.09 0.55 5.40
N THR A 86 6.30 0.92 5.83
CA THR A 86 6.79 2.31 5.74
C THR A 86 6.80 2.80 4.30
N SER A 87 7.36 2.00 3.38
CA SER A 87 7.50 2.34 1.96
C SER A 87 6.14 2.50 1.29
N VAL A 88 5.19 1.58 1.54
CA VAL A 88 3.81 1.68 1.04
C VAL A 88 3.12 2.94 1.55
N ASN A 89 3.21 3.22 2.85
CA ASN A 89 2.59 4.41 3.45
C ASN A 89 3.18 5.71 2.91
N GLN A 90 4.50 5.79 2.77
CA GLN A 90 5.18 6.96 2.20
C GLN A 90 4.75 7.18 0.75
N LYS A 91 4.77 6.13 -0.07
CA LYS A 91 4.40 6.22 -1.48
C LYS A 91 2.94 6.62 -1.66
N TYR A 92 2.04 6.04 -0.86
CA TYR A 92 0.63 6.39 -0.83
C TYR A 92 0.41 7.85 -0.42
N ALA A 93 1.08 8.34 0.62
CA ALA A 93 0.97 9.74 1.04
C ALA A 93 1.44 10.72 -0.05
N VAL A 94 2.52 10.38 -0.77
CA VAL A 94 3.01 11.16 -1.91
C VAL A 94 1.95 11.17 -3.02
N GLN A 95 1.44 10.00 -3.43
CA GLN A 95 0.43 9.93 -4.49
C GLN A 95 -0.87 10.65 -4.11
N GLN A 96 -1.32 10.51 -2.86
CA GLN A 96 -2.48 11.23 -2.35
C GLN A 96 -2.29 12.76 -2.41
N THR A 97 -1.12 13.24 -2.01
CA THR A 97 -0.78 14.67 -2.08
C THR A 97 -0.75 15.16 -3.53
N LEU A 98 -0.13 14.40 -4.44
CA LEU A 98 -0.07 14.73 -5.86
C LEU A 98 -1.47 14.76 -6.49
N SER A 99 -2.32 13.79 -6.19
CA SER A 99 -3.71 13.77 -6.66
C SER A 99 -4.53 14.92 -6.10
N ALA A 100 -4.32 15.30 -4.85
CA ALA A 100 -4.98 16.46 -4.24
C ALA A 100 -4.53 17.79 -4.89
N VAL A 101 -3.24 17.92 -5.22
CA VAL A 101 -2.69 19.09 -5.91
C VAL A 101 -3.17 19.15 -7.36
N ALA A 102 -3.18 18.04 -8.09
CA ALA A 102 -3.65 17.99 -9.47
C ALA A 102 -5.14 18.35 -9.61
N LYS A 103 -5.95 18.00 -8.61
CA LYS A 103 -7.38 18.36 -8.54
C LYS A 103 -7.63 19.84 -8.20
N ARG A 104 -6.59 20.62 -7.86
CA ARG A 104 -6.72 22.07 -7.66
C ARG A 104 -6.45 22.81 -8.97
N PRO A 105 -7.48 23.41 -9.61
CA PRO A 105 -7.27 24.27 -10.77
C PRO A 105 -6.57 25.54 -10.32
N GLY A 106 -5.24 25.63 -10.47
CA GLY A 106 -4.50 26.87 -10.15
C GLY A 106 -2.98 26.77 -9.98
N LEU A 107 -2.38 25.57 -9.91
CA LEU A 107 -0.95 25.41 -9.61
C LEU A 107 -0.02 25.20 -10.81
N GLN A 108 -0.52 25.27 -12.05
CA GLN A 108 0.29 25.00 -13.26
C GLN A 108 1.33 26.08 -13.60
N ASN A 109 1.31 27.27 -12.96
CA ASN A 109 2.13 28.42 -13.38
C ASN A 109 3.06 28.99 -12.28
N ALA A 110 3.57 28.19 -11.34
CA ALA A 110 4.57 28.67 -10.40
C ALA A 110 5.97 28.67 -11.04
N ASN A 111 6.31 29.74 -11.76
CA ASN A 111 7.69 30.04 -12.19
C ASN A 111 8.59 30.19 -10.95
N VAL A 112 9.36 29.15 -10.63
CA VAL A 112 10.37 29.20 -9.56
C VAL A 112 11.61 29.94 -10.09
N GLN A 113 11.67 31.26 -9.89
CA GLN A 113 12.93 32.01 -10.04
C GLN A 113 13.80 31.76 -8.81
N VAL A 114 14.77 30.86 -8.94
CA VAL A 114 15.82 30.67 -7.93
C VAL A 114 16.76 31.87 -8.00
N LYS A 115 16.64 32.77 -7.03
CA LYS A 115 17.54 33.91 -6.89
C LYS A 115 18.82 33.45 -6.20
N VAL A 116 19.83 33.07 -6.98
CA VAL A 116 21.18 32.80 -6.46
C VAL A 116 21.78 34.14 -6.02
N ARG A 117 22.01 34.31 -4.72
CA ARG A 117 22.77 35.44 -4.17
C ARG A 117 24.26 35.13 -4.35
N GLY A 118 24.96 35.99 -5.10
CA GLY A 118 26.42 36.02 -5.17
C GLY A 118 27.05 36.72 -3.98
#